data_AF-A0A0C9SPT6-F1
#
_entry.id   AF-A0A0C9SPT6-F1
#
_cell.length_a   1.000
_cell.length_b   1.000
_cell.length_c   1.000
_cell.angle_alpha   90.00
_cell.angle_beta   90.00
_cell.angle_gamma   90.00
#
_symmetry.space_group_name_H-M   'P 1'
#
loop_
_entity.id
_entity.type
_entity.pdbx_description
1 polymer ?
#
loop_
_entity_poly.entity_id
_entity_poly.type
_entity_poly.pdbx_seq_one_letter_code
_entity_poly.pdbx_strand_id
1 'polypeptide(L)'
;MRDALLVNADNEEQILDNLVQMWTTEHNQRVELWNERQQAEALLAEEAEGVRLTEEREAQHLVDDEAEREQTDLEKKKPKMNDFDDEVEVGSIIIPHPSQYALLKLKFFEFVELWYFSLEGCRDAAKSSSSTMEDTFGISKVDDILTIKGWWVVAALKQSHNVVNNCDLPISDFFRAKNSFLVHIKHASLPKKHINALAKFFWHLENHPIRNRRHGDTVMLLYTHRICWLWHDDLKRGTAFNISKLNDSLINTFNEEVINQ
;
A
#
# COMPACT_ATOMS: atom_id res chain seq x y z
N MET A 1 86.88 6.76 -28.82
CA MET A 1 87.29 7.77 -27.81
C MET A 1 88.59 7.42 -27.07
N ARG A 2 89.34 6.38 -27.50
CA ARG A 2 90.71 6.12 -27.01
C ARG A 2 91.78 6.91 -27.79
N ASP A 3 91.49 7.31 -29.03
CA ASP A 3 92.50 7.89 -29.93
C ASP A 3 92.71 9.41 -29.80
N ALA A 4 92.00 10.09 -28.91
CA ALA A 4 92.11 11.55 -28.73
C ALA A 4 93.00 11.99 -27.54
N LEU A 5 93.52 11.06 -26.73
CA LEU A 5 94.25 11.38 -25.50
C LEU A 5 95.79 11.20 -25.60
N LEU A 6 96.33 10.83 -26.76
CA LEU A 6 97.76 10.54 -26.93
C LEU A 6 98.59 11.67 -27.54
N VAL A 7 98.04 12.89 -27.72
CA VAL A 7 98.74 13.94 -28.47
C VAL A 7 99.52 14.94 -27.61
N ASN A 8 99.38 14.99 -26.27
CA ASN A 8 100.28 15.80 -25.41
C ASN A 8 100.22 15.36 -23.93
N ALA A 9 101.15 14.53 -23.47
CA ALA A 9 101.43 14.36 -22.03
C ALA A 9 102.79 13.67 -21.80
N ASP A 10 103.73 14.37 -21.16
CA ASP A 10 105.08 13.89 -20.83
C ASP A 10 105.17 13.21 -19.42
N ASN A 11 104.09 12.63 -18.87
CA ASN A 11 104.18 11.89 -17.60
C ASN A 11 103.02 10.87 -17.39
N GLU A 12 103.35 9.60 -17.12
CA GLU A 12 102.37 8.50 -16.94
C GLU A 12 101.42 8.71 -15.75
N GLU A 13 101.88 9.35 -14.66
CA GLU A 13 101.05 9.67 -13.49
C GLU A 13 99.90 10.63 -13.81
N GLN A 14 100.11 11.59 -14.72
CA GLN A 14 99.07 12.55 -15.11
C GLN A 14 97.97 11.90 -15.95
N ILE A 15 98.30 10.88 -16.74
CA ILE A 15 97.32 10.13 -17.54
C ILE A 15 96.44 9.27 -16.63
N LEU A 16 97.04 8.62 -15.61
CA LEU A 16 96.31 7.83 -14.63
C LEU A 16 95.38 8.70 -13.77
N ASP A 17 95.86 9.86 -13.29
CA ASP A 17 95.05 10.77 -12.49
C ASP A 17 93.88 11.35 -13.31
N ASN A 18 94.11 11.69 -14.59
CA ASN A 18 93.05 12.15 -15.49
C ASN A 18 91.98 11.07 -15.72
N LEU A 19 92.37 9.81 -15.92
CA LEU A 19 91.46 8.68 -16.07
C LEU A 19 90.63 8.41 -14.80
N VAL A 20 91.25 8.52 -13.63
CA VAL A 20 90.55 8.39 -12.34
C VAL A 20 89.54 9.52 -12.17
N GLN A 21 89.93 10.77 -12.43
CA GLN A 21 89.03 11.93 -12.33
C GLN A 21 87.85 11.83 -13.31
N MET A 22 88.08 11.42 -14.56
CA MET A 22 87.01 11.19 -15.54
C MET A 22 86.06 10.08 -15.08
N TRP A 23 86.59 8.95 -14.58
CA TRP A 23 85.79 7.83 -14.10
C TRP A 23 84.98 8.19 -12.84
N THR A 24 85.59 8.88 -11.88
CA THR A 24 84.90 9.36 -10.67
C THR A 24 83.79 10.35 -11.02
N THR A 25 84.03 11.24 -11.98
CA THR A 25 83.01 12.19 -12.45
C THR A 25 81.84 11.47 -13.13
N GLU A 26 82.12 10.54 -14.04
CA GLU A 26 81.08 9.74 -14.72
C GLU A 26 80.31 8.84 -13.74
N HIS A 27 81.01 8.25 -12.77
CA HIS A 27 80.40 7.42 -11.72
C HIS A 27 79.47 8.26 -10.83
N ASN A 28 79.94 9.41 -10.36
CA ASN A 28 79.14 10.32 -9.53
C ASN A 28 77.90 10.80 -10.28
N GLN A 29 78.04 11.17 -11.57
CA GLN A 29 76.88 11.54 -12.41
C GLN A 29 75.86 10.41 -12.56
N ARG A 30 76.32 9.16 -12.71
CA ARG A 30 75.42 8.00 -12.79
C ARG A 30 74.71 7.73 -11.46
N VAL A 31 75.41 7.88 -10.34
CA VAL A 31 74.84 7.73 -9.00
C VAL A 31 73.81 8.84 -8.74
N GLU A 32 74.09 10.09 -9.12
CA GLU A 32 73.16 11.21 -9.02
C GLU A 32 71.89 10.96 -9.84
N LEU A 33 72.02 10.61 -11.12
CA LEU A 33 70.87 10.29 -11.98
C LEU A 33 70.05 9.09 -11.46
N TRP A 34 70.70 8.10 -10.87
CA TRP A 34 70.02 6.96 -10.26
C TRP A 34 69.25 7.37 -9.00
N ASN A 35 69.87 8.18 -8.12
CA ASN A 35 69.24 8.72 -6.92
C ASN A 35 68.03 9.61 -7.28
N GLU A 36 68.16 10.48 -8.27
CA GLU A 36 67.05 11.32 -8.77
C GLU A 36 65.90 10.49 -9.30
N ARG A 37 66.20 9.42 -10.07
CA ARG A 37 65.17 8.50 -10.57
C ARG A 37 64.45 7.79 -9.43
N GLN A 38 65.18 7.31 -8.42
CA GLN A 38 64.58 6.65 -7.26
C GLN A 38 63.70 7.61 -6.45
N GLN A 39 64.10 8.87 -6.30
CA GLN A 39 63.28 9.88 -5.65
C GLN A 39 62.01 10.19 -6.44
N ALA A 40 62.11 10.34 -7.76
CA ALA A 40 60.95 10.58 -8.62
C ALA A 40 59.97 9.39 -8.60
N GLU A 41 60.48 8.16 -8.62
CA GLU A 41 59.68 6.94 -8.55
C GLU A 41 58.99 6.79 -7.17
N ALA A 42 59.69 7.11 -6.08
CA ALA A 42 59.12 7.12 -4.74
C ALA A 42 57.99 8.15 -4.58
N LEU A 43 58.16 9.36 -5.12
CA LEU A 43 57.12 10.40 -5.09
C LEU A 43 55.88 9.99 -5.90
N LEU A 44 56.06 9.40 -7.09
CA LEU A 44 54.95 8.90 -7.90
C LEU A 44 54.21 7.73 -7.21
N ALA A 45 54.95 6.85 -6.52
CA ALA A 45 54.34 5.76 -5.76
C ALA A 45 53.53 6.28 -4.56
N GLU A 46 54.04 7.29 -3.85
CA GLU A 46 53.32 7.94 -2.74
C GLU A 46 52.06 8.67 -3.23
N GLU A 47 52.14 9.39 -4.35
CA GLU A 47 50.98 10.06 -4.96
C GLU A 47 49.93 9.04 -5.42
N ALA A 48 50.36 7.95 -6.07
CA ALA A 48 49.45 6.88 -6.50
C ALA A 48 48.75 6.20 -5.31
N GLU A 49 49.46 5.96 -4.21
CA GLU A 49 48.85 5.39 -3.00
C GLU A 49 47.89 6.37 -2.33
N GLY A 50 48.22 7.67 -2.32
CA GLY A 50 47.34 8.73 -1.85
C GLY A 50 46.03 8.80 -2.65
N VAL A 51 46.10 8.67 -3.98
CA VAL A 51 44.92 8.62 -4.85
C VAL A 51 44.08 7.37 -4.55
N ARG A 52 44.71 6.18 -4.47
CA ARG A 52 44.00 4.92 -4.17
C ARG A 52 43.27 4.96 -2.83
N LEU A 53 43.92 5.47 -1.78
CA LEU A 53 43.31 5.62 -0.45
C LEU A 53 42.11 6.58 -0.48
N THR A 54 42.18 7.63 -1.30
CA THR A 54 41.08 8.59 -1.45
C THR A 54 39.91 7.96 -2.18
N GLU A 55 40.16 7.26 -3.29
CA GLU A 55 39.15 6.51 -4.05
C GLU A 55 38.48 5.42 -3.19
N GLU A 56 39.24 4.69 -2.38
CA GLU A 56 38.71 3.66 -1.47
C GLU A 56 37.82 4.29 -0.39
N ARG A 57 38.24 5.42 0.18
CA ARG A 57 37.43 6.16 1.16
C ARG A 57 36.13 6.69 0.54
N GLU A 58 36.20 7.24 -0.68
CA GLU A 58 35.02 7.73 -1.41
C GLU A 58 34.06 6.57 -1.74
N ALA A 59 34.58 5.44 -2.21
CA ALA A 59 33.80 4.25 -2.47
C ALA A 59 33.12 3.72 -1.20
N GLN A 60 33.84 3.69 -0.07
CA GLN A 60 33.28 3.28 1.22
C GLN A 60 32.15 4.22 1.67
N HIS A 61 32.34 5.53 1.54
CA HIS A 61 31.31 6.52 1.89
C HIS A 61 30.03 6.33 1.06
N LEU A 62 30.17 6.04 -0.24
CA LEU A 62 29.02 5.78 -1.12
C LEU A 62 28.25 4.52 -0.72
N VAL A 63 28.96 3.46 -0.32
CA VAL A 63 28.34 2.22 0.17
C VAL A 63 27.61 2.47 1.49
N ASP A 64 28.23 3.21 2.41
CA ASP A 64 27.64 3.54 3.70
C ASP A 64 26.38 4.43 3.53
N ASP A 65 26.43 5.44 2.65
CA ASP A 65 25.30 6.31 2.32
C ASP A 65 24.13 5.54 1.69
N GLU A 66 24.42 4.54 0.84
CA GLU A 66 23.39 3.70 0.23
C GLU A 66 22.78 2.74 1.26
N ALA A 67 23.59 2.17 2.15
CA ALA A 67 23.12 1.32 3.24
C ALA A 67 22.26 2.11 4.24
N GLU A 68 22.62 3.36 4.56
CA GLU A 68 21.80 4.23 5.41
C GLU A 68 20.47 4.60 4.73
N ARG A 69 20.51 4.91 3.42
CA ARG A 69 19.28 5.13 2.63
C ARG A 69 18.38 3.90 2.62
N GLU A 70 18.94 2.71 2.44
CA GLU A 70 18.17 1.45 2.49
C GLU A 70 17.56 1.21 3.87
N GLN A 71 18.33 1.44 4.95
CA GLN A 71 17.81 1.32 6.33
C GLN A 71 16.68 2.32 6.61
N THR A 72 16.84 3.59 6.25
CA THR A 72 15.80 4.60 6.47
C THR A 72 14.54 4.30 5.65
N ASP A 73 14.69 3.74 4.46
CA ASP A 73 13.56 3.30 3.64
C ASP A 73 12.87 2.07 4.23
N LEU A 74 13.61 1.11 4.80
CA LEU A 74 13.03 0.00 5.55
C LEU A 74 12.28 0.47 6.79
N GLU A 75 12.80 1.47 7.50
CA GLU A 75 12.13 2.07 8.66
C GLU A 75 10.84 2.82 8.28
N LYS A 76 10.86 3.62 7.21
CA LYS A 76 9.65 4.29 6.68
C LYS A 76 8.59 3.29 6.22
N LYS A 77 8.98 2.10 5.77
CA LYS A 77 8.07 1.03 5.37
C LYS A 77 7.48 0.26 6.56
N LYS A 78 8.02 0.39 7.77
CA LYS A 78 7.42 -0.23 8.95
C LYS A 78 6.05 0.41 9.21
N PRO A 79 4.98 -0.37 9.40
CA PRO A 79 3.68 0.18 9.79
C PRO A 79 3.85 1.02 11.05
N LYS A 80 3.62 2.33 10.93
CA LYS A 80 3.62 3.20 12.10
C LYS A 80 2.39 2.83 12.92
N MET A 81 2.62 2.18 14.07
CA MET A 81 1.55 1.90 15.01
C MET A 81 1.02 3.23 15.53
N ASN A 82 -0.28 3.46 15.37
CA ASN A 82 -0.92 4.61 15.99
C ASN A 82 -0.97 4.40 17.50
N ASP A 83 -0.90 5.50 18.25
CA ASP A 83 -1.09 5.47 19.69
C ASP A 83 -2.56 5.20 20.04
N PHE A 84 -2.81 4.77 21.28
CA PHE A 84 -4.17 4.62 21.79
C PHE A 84 -4.58 5.84 22.63
N ASP A 85 -5.88 6.05 22.78
CA ASP A 85 -6.43 7.10 23.65
C ASP A 85 -6.60 6.53 25.06
N ASP A 86 -5.81 7.01 26.03
CA ASP A 86 -5.80 6.55 27.42
C ASP A 86 -7.18 6.72 28.11
N GLU A 87 -8.01 7.63 27.63
CA GLU A 87 -9.30 7.97 28.23
C GLU A 87 -10.48 7.18 27.61
N VAL A 88 -10.24 6.42 26.54
CA VAL A 88 -11.27 5.68 25.82
C VAL A 88 -11.29 4.21 26.23
N GLU A 89 -12.27 3.85 27.06
CA GLU A 89 -12.54 2.46 27.39
C GLU A 89 -13.24 1.70 26.24
N VAL A 90 -13.10 0.37 26.22
CA VAL A 90 -13.87 -0.49 25.32
C VAL A 90 -15.37 -0.30 25.58
N GLY A 91 -16.14 -0.05 24.52
CA GLY A 91 -17.59 0.08 24.65
C GLY A 91 -18.22 -1.19 25.23
N SER A 92 -19.30 -1.03 26.00
CA SER A 92 -19.99 -2.16 26.67
C SER A 92 -20.62 -3.19 25.72
N ILE A 93 -20.64 -2.91 24.41
CA ILE A 93 -21.21 -3.78 23.38
C ILE A 93 -20.23 -3.89 22.22
N ILE A 94 -19.79 -5.12 21.92
CA ILE A 94 -19.00 -5.41 20.73
C ILE A 94 -19.95 -5.56 19.54
N ILE A 95 -19.85 -4.64 18.58
CA ILE A 95 -20.62 -4.70 17.33
C ILE A 95 -19.99 -5.77 16.43
N PRO A 96 -20.75 -6.79 15.98
CA PRO A 96 -20.22 -7.79 15.05
C PRO A 96 -19.68 -7.15 13.78
N HIS A 97 -18.46 -7.53 13.39
CA HIS A 97 -17.77 -6.94 12.24
C HIS A 97 -18.18 -7.66 10.94
N PRO A 98 -18.81 -6.97 9.97
CA PRO A 98 -19.15 -7.54 8.67
C PRO A 98 -17.88 -7.72 7.81
N SER A 99 -18.01 -8.40 6.68
CA SER A 99 -16.88 -8.64 5.77
C SER A 99 -16.30 -7.33 5.21
N GLN A 100 -15.00 -7.33 4.91
CA GLN A 100 -14.34 -6.21 4.23
C GLN A 100 -15.01 -5.88 2.89
N TYR A 101 -15.51 -6.91 2.19
CA TYR A 101 -16.31 -6.77 0.97
C TYR A 101 -17.53 -5.86 1.20
N ALA A 102 -18.31 -6.14 2.26
CA ALA A 102 -19.50 -5.36 2.59
C ALA A 102 -19.16 -3.92 3.01
N LEU A 103 -18.09 -3.73 3.80
CA LEU A 103 -17.64 -2.41 4.23
C LEU A 103 -17.16 -1.55 3.06
N LEU A 104 -16.44 -2.13 2.10
CA LEU A 104 -16.01 -1.38 0.92
C LEU A 104 -17.19 -1.05 0.00
N LYS A 105 -18.14 -1.96 -0.18
CA LYS A 105 -19.39 -1.64 -0.91
C LYS A 105 -20.12 -0.45 -0.28
N LEU A 106 -20.22 -0.40 1.05
CA LEU A 106 -20.77 0.76 1.74
C LEU A 106 -20.00 2.04 1.43
N LYS A 107 -18.67 1.99 1.48
CA LYS A 107 -17.79 3.12 1.16
C LYS A 107 -18.00 3.66 -0.26
N PHE A 108 -18.30 2.77 -1.21
CA PHE A 108 -18.57 3.13 -2.62
C PHE A 108 -20.06 3.32 -2.94
N PHE A 109 -20.92 3.42 -1.92
CA PHE A 109 -22.37 3.59 -2.07
C PHE A 109 -23.02 2.49 -2.92
N GLU A 110 -22.45 1.29 -2.94
CA GLU A 110 -22.99 0.15 -3.67
C GLU A 110 -24.03 -0.61 -2.85
N PHE A 111 -24.96 -1.24 -3.56
CA PHE A 111 -25.88 -2.17 -2.95
C PHE A 111 -25.12 -3.37 -2.35
N VAL A 112 -25.43 -3.67 -1.10
CA VAL A 112 -24.92 -4.81 -0.35
C VAL A 112 -26.09 -5.48 0.37
N GLU A 113 -26.12 -6.81 0.32
CA GLU A 113 -27.12 -7.62 1.02
C GLU A 113 -27.00 -7.40 2.54
N LEU A 114 -28.14 -7.24 3.20
CA LEU A 114 -28.19 -7.08 4.64
C LEU A 114 -27.67 -8.32 5.37
N TRP A 115 -27.67 -9.49 4.72
CA TRP A 115 -27.12 -10.71 5.28
C TRP A 115 -25.69 -10.53 5.83
N TYR A 116 -24.84 -9.72 5.19
CA TYR A 116 -23.48 -9.43 5.68
C TYR A 116 -23.44 -8.78 7.06
N PHE A 117 -24.51 -8.09 7.45
CA PHE A 117 -24.66 -7.40 8.74
C PHE A 117 -25.44 -8.24 9.76
N SER A 118 -25.90 -9.43 9.36
CA SER A 118 -26.49 -10.41 10.27
C SER A 118 -25.39 -11.09 11.11
N LEU A 119 -25.79 -11.73 12.20
CA LEU A 119 -24.86 -12.51 13.01
C LEU A 119 -24.18 -13.63 12.19
N GLU A 120 -24.90 -14.25 11.27
CA GLU A 120 -24.37 -15.32 10.42
C GLU A 120 -23.36 -14.78 9.40
N GLY A 121 -23.68 -13.66 8.75
CA GLY A 121 -22.76 -12.99 7.83
C GLY A 121 -21.48 -12.50 8.50
N CYS A 122 -21.57 -11.95 9.72
CA CYS A 122 -20.38 -11.56 10.48
C CYS A 122 -19.55 -12.77 10.94
N ARG A 123 -20.20 -13.89 11.30
CA ARG A 123 -19.49 -15.14 11.63
C ARG A 123 -18.79 -15.74 10.42
N ASP A 124 -19.42 -15.72 9.26
CA ASP A 124 -18.84 -16.16 7.99
C ASP A 124 -17.61 -15.31 7.64
N ALA A 125 -17.72 -13.98 7.77
CA ALA A 125 -16.62 -13.05 7.60
C ALA A 125 -15.43 -13.37 8.54
N ALA A 126 -15.69 -13.58 9.83
CA ALA A 126 -14.66 -13.92 10.80
C ALA A 126 -13.93 -15.22 10.43
N LYS A 127 -14.66 -16.27 10.01
CA LYS A 127 -14.07 -17.53 9.53
C LYS A 127 -13.19 -17.30 8.30
N SER A 128 -13.68 -16.56 7.32
CA SER A 128 -12.92 -16.28 6.08
C SER A 128 -11.63 -15.49 6.36
N SER A 129 -11.65 -14.54 7.29
CA SER A 129 -10.45 -13.76 7.66
C SER A 129 -9.35 -14.58 8.32
N SER A 130 -9.71 -15.65 9.05
CA SER A 130 -8.73 -16.58 9.62
C SER A 130 -8.13 -17.55 8.61
N SER A 131 -8.83 -17.81 7.49
CA SER A 131 -8.33 -18.67 6.41
C SER A 131 -7.52 -17.94 5.35
N THR A 132 -7.66 -16.61 5.23
CA THR A 132 -6.88 -15.78 4.29
C THR A 132 -5.59 -15.30 4.96
N MET A 133 -4.77 -16.25 5.41
CA MET A 133 -3.34 -16.10 5.20
C MET A 133 -3.15 -16.43 3.71
N GLU A 134 -2.47 -15.61 2.91
CA GLU A 134 -2.11 -15.97 1.52
C GLU A 134 -3.14 -15.68 0.40
N ASP A 135 -3.63 -14.43 0.28
CA ASP A 135 -3.95 -13.91 -1.07
C ASP A 135 -3.32 -12.51 -1.20
N THR A 136 -2.12 -12.53 -1.79
CA THR A 136 -1.23 -11.45 -2.19
C THR A 136 -1.97 -10.25 -2.80
N PHE A 137 -2.10 -9.16 -2.05
CA PHE A 137 -2.40 -7.85 -2.63
C PHE A 137 -1.15 -7.34 -3.36
N GLY A 138 -1.05 -7.63 -4.66
CA GLY A 138 0.00 -7.09 -5.52
C GLY A 138 -0.11 -5.57 -5.65
N ILE A 139 0.84 -4.84 -5.10
CA ILE A 139 0.95 -3.38 -5.26
C ILE A 139 1.63 -3.10 -6.61
N SER A 140 0.88 -2.66 -7.61
CA SER A 140 1.46 -2.01 -8.80
C SER A 140 1.47 -0.49 -8.60
N LYS A 141 2.64 0.11 -8.83
CA LYS A 141 2.87 1.56 -8.79
C LYS A 141 2.52 2.11 -10.18
N VAL A 142 1.42 2.85 -10.27
CA VAL A 142 1.12 3.72 -11.41
C VAL A 142 0.73 5.06 -10.84
N ASP A 143 1.43 6.09 -11.29
CA ASP A 143 1.35 7.48 -10.85
C ASP A 143 -0.08 8.04 -11.01
N ASP A 144 -0.47 8.89 -10.05
CA ASP A 144 -1.67 9.75 -10.02
C ASP A 144 -3.06 9.10 -10.15
N ILE A 145 -3.28 8.01 -9.42
CA ILE A 145 -4.59 7.34 -9.40
C ILE A 145 -4.97 6.89 -7.97
N LEU A 146 -5.41 7.83 -7.13
CA LEU A 146 -5.99 7.51 -5.81
C LEU A 146 -7.44 7.01 -5.91
N THR A 147 -8.16 7.31 -7.00
CA THR A 147 -9.59 6.99 -7.15
C THR A 147 -9.87 5.63 -7.80
N ILE A 148 -8.99 5.10 -8.65
CA ILE A 148 -9.24 3.84 -9.38
C ILE A 148 -8.80 2.60 -8.57
N LYS A 149 -8.00 2.75 -7.51
CA LYS A 149 -7.61 1.63 -6.62
C LYS A 149 -8.77 1.08 -5.80
N GLY A 150 -9.74 1.92 -5.43
CA GLY A 150 -10.83 1.54 -4.54
C GLY A 150 -11.75 0.45 -5.10
N TRP A 151 -12.23 0.63 -6.33
CA TRP A 151 -13.14 -0.32 -6.97
C TRP A 151 -12.45 -1.64 -7.34
N TRP A 152 -11.19 -1.60 -7.74
CA TRP A 152 -10.41 -2.80 -8.05
C TRP A 152 -10.19 -3.68 -6.81
N VAL A 153 -10.02 -3.07 -5.63
CA VAL A 153 -9.95 -3.79 -4.35
C VAL A 153 -11.28 -4.50 -4.03
N VAL A 154 -12.44 -3.89 -4.33
CA VAL A 154 -13.74 -4.57 -4.18
C VAL A 154 -13.87 -5.75 -5.14
N ALA A 155 -13.47 -5.57 -6.41
CA ALA A 155 -13.51 -6.62 -7.42
C ALA A 155 -12.58 -7.80 -7.08
N ALA A 156 -11.47 -7.54 -6.39
CA ALA A 156 -10.55 -8.57 -5.92
C ALA A 156 -11.09 -9.34 -4.70
N LEU A 157 -11.96 -8.74 -3.90
CA LEU A 157 -12.57 -9.41 -2.75
C LEU A 157 -13.68 -10.36 -3.22
N LYS A 158 -13.53 -11.64 -2.89
CA LYS A 158 -14.53 -12.66 -3.20
C LYS A 158 -15.80 -12.44 -2.37
N GLN A 159 -16.94 -12.45 -3.06
CA GLN A 159 -18.24 -12.53 -2.42
C GLN A 159 -18.36 -13.87 -1.68
N SER A 160 -18.92 -13.85 -0.46
CA SER A 160 -19.20 -15.10 0.27
C SER A 160 -20.18 -15.97 -0.53
N HIS A 161 -19.90 -17.28 -0.59
CA HIS A 161 -20.79 -18.27 -1.21
C HIS A 161 -22.06 -18.52 -0.38
N ASN A 162 -22.07 -18.09 0.90
CA ASN A 162 -23.19 -18.22 1.82
C ASN A 162 -24.12 -17.00 1.81
N VAL A 163 -23.86 -16.02 0.94
CA VAL A 163 -24.68 -14.80 0.89
C VAL A 163 -26.15 -15.13 0.59
N VAL A 164 -27.04 -14.59 1.41
CA VAL A 164 -28.49 -14.74 1.25
C VAL A 164 -29.07 -13.42 0.77
N ASN A 165 -29.97 -13.49 -0.23
CA ASN A 165 -30.69 -12.32 -0.70
C ASN A 165 -31.58 -11.75 0.43
N ASN A 166 -31.76 -10.43 0.46
CA ASN A 166 -32.68 -9.75 1.38
C ASN A 166 -34.11 -10.34 1.34
N CYS A 167 -34.57 -10.84 0.19
CA CYS A 167 -35.88 -11.48 0.04
C CYS A 167 -36.00 -12.82 0.78
N ASP A 168 -34.89 -13.55 0.91
CA ASP A 168 -34.85 -14.92 1.42
C ASP A 168 -34.39 -14.98 2.89
N LEU A 169 -34.05 -13.83 3.46
CA LEU A 169 -33.66 -13.68 4.85
C LEU A 169 -34.87 -13.88 5.78
N PRO A 170 -34.75 -14.70 6.84
CA PRO A 170 -35.77 -14.75 7.89
C PRO A 170 -36.04 -13.36 8.44
N ILE A 171 -37.32 -13.00 8.61
CA ILE A 171 -37.73 -11.63 8.94
C ILE A 171 -37.06 -11.09 10.23
N SER A 172 -36.86 -11.95 11.23
CA SER A 172 -36.16 -11.62 12.47
C SER A 172 -34.69 -11.23 12.22
N ASP A 173 -34.02 -11.99 11.35
CA ASP A 173 -32.62 -11.75 11.01
C ASP A 173 -32.48 -10.52 10.13
N PHE A 174 -33.44 -10.27 9.22
CA PHE A 174 -33.50 -9.02 8.45
C PHE A 174 -33.54 -7.79 9.37
N PHE A 175 -34.37 -7.77 10.41
CA PHE A 175 -34.44 -6.61 11.31
C PHE A 175 -33.19 -6.42 12.16
N ARG A 176 -32.59 -7.52 12.63
CA ARG A 176 -31.30 -7.48 13.33
C ARG A 176 -30.19 -6.96 12.42
N ALA A 177 -30.11 -7.50 11.22
CA ALA A 177 -29.15 -7.11 10.20
C ALA A 177 -29.31 -5.65 9.79
N LYS A 178 -30.55 -5.17 9.63
CA LYS A 178 -30.87 -3.77 9.35
C LYS A 178 -30.34 -2.83 10.44
N ASN A 179 -30.53 -3.16 11.72
CA ASN A 179 -30.01 -2.33 12.81
C ASN A 179 -28.47 -2.27 12.78
N SER A 180 -27.81 -3.41 12.54
CA SER A 180 -26.36 -3.47 12.35
C SER A 180 -25.90 -2.66 11.14
N PHE A 181 -26.60 -2.78 10.00
CA PHE A 181 -26.34 -2.00 8.79
C PHE A 181 -26.41 -0.48 9.05
N LEU A 182 -27.44 0.00 9.75
CA LEU A 182 -27.61 1.42 10.08
C LEU A 182 -26.45 1.96 10.95
N VAL A 183 -25.90 1.13 11.83
CA VAL A 183 -24.70 1.47 12.62
C VAL A 183 -23.49 1.58 11.69
N HIS A 184 -23.27 0.59 10.80
CA HIS A 184 -22.12 0.58 9.90
C HIS A 184 -22.13 1.70 8.86
N ILE A 185 -23.30 2.07 8.30
CA ILE A 185 -23.36 3.23 7.38
C ILE A 185 -23.04 4.55 8.08
N LYS A 186 -23.32 4.66 9.38
CA LYS A 186 -22.95 5.82 10.19
C LYS A 186 -21.43 5.87 10.39
N HIS A 187 -20.79 4.74 10.66
CA HIS A 187 -19.33 4.64 10.75
C HIS A 187 -18.62 4.86 9.41
N ALA A 188 -19.24 4.42 8.30
CA ALA A 188 -18.73 4.65 6.95
C ALA A 188 -18.87 6.11 6.46
N SER A 189 -19.31 7.03 7.32
CA SER A 189 -19.42 8.47 7.04
C SER A 189 -20.31 8.80 5.83
N LEU A 190 -21.36 8.00 5.58
CA LEU A 190 -22.35 8.34 4.56
C LEU A 190 -23.01 9.70 4.88
N PRO A 191 -23.39 10.50 3.86
CA PRO A 191 -24.01 11.79 4.14
C PRO A 191 -25.30 11.63 4.93
N LYS A 192 -25.46 12.44 5.98
CA LYS A 192 -26.56 12.37 6.95
C LYS A 192 -27.96 12.32 6.30
N LYS A 193 -28.12 12.98 5.16
CA LYS A 193 -29.35 12.95 4.35
C LYS A 193 -29.73 11.52 3.92
N HIS A 194 -28.76 10.72 3.47
CA HIS A 194 -28.98 9.33 3.03
C HIS A 194 -29.24 8.41 4.21
N ILE A 195 -28.47 8.54 5.30
CA ILE A 195 -28.68 7.77 6.53
C ILE A 195 -30.11 8.01 7.07
N ASN A 196 -30.54 9.27 7.15
CA ASN A 196 -31.88 9.62 7.60
C ASN A 196 -32.98 9.07 6.67
N ALA A 197 -32.76 9.09 5.36
CA ALA A 197 -33.71 8.56 4.40
C ALA A 197 -33.87 7.04 4.53
N LEU A 198 -32.76 6.30 4.68
CA LEU A 198 -32.75 4.86 4.93
C LEU A 198 -33.40 4.50 6.27
N ALA A 199 -33.09 5.23 7.34
CA ALA A 199 -33.71 5.01 8.65
C ALA A 199 -35.24 5.20 8.59
N LYS A 200 -35.71 6.27 7.93
CA LYS A 200 -37.14 6.51 7.72
C LYS A 200 -37.78 5.44 6.84
N PHE A 201 -37.11 5.02 5.77
CA PHE A 201 -37.58 3.97 4.88
C PHE A 201 -37.87 2.67 5.64
N PHE A 202 -36.89 2.19 6.43
CA PHE A 202 -37.09 0.99 7.24
C PHE A 202 -38.19 1.16 8.29
N TRP A 203 -38.24 2.32 8.95
CA TRP A 203 -39.31 2.61 9.90
C TRP A 203 -40.70 2.56 9.25
N HIS A 204 -40.85 3.16 8.06
CA HIS A 204 -42.11 3.12 7.33
C HIS A 204 -42.51 1.70 6.95
N LEU A 205 -41.56 0.85 6.52
CA LEU A 205 -41.82 -0.55 6.17
C LEU A 205 -42.21 -1.40 7.37
N GLU A 206 -41.52 -1.23 8.50
CA GLU A 206 -41.82 -1.93 9.76
C GLU A 206 -43.24 -1.66 10.25
N ASN A 207 -43.74 -0.44 10.00
CA ASN A 207 -45.06 0.02 10.43
C ASN A 207 -46.10 0.00 9.31
N HIS A 208 -45.78 -0.54 8.13
CA HIS A 208 -46.67 -0.51 6.98
C HIS A 208 -47.83 -1.51 7.16
N PRO A 209 -49.08 -1.16 6.79
CA PRO A 209 -50.24 -2.05 6.92
C PRO A 209 -50.11 -3.41 6.19
N ILE A 210 -49.25 -3.49 5.17
CA ILE A 210 -48.98 -4.75 4.44
C ILE A 210 -48.50 -5.87 5.37
N ARG A 211 -47.82 -5.51 6.47
CA ARG A 211 -47.29 -6.45 7.48
C ARG A 211 -48.39 -7.32 8.09
N ASN A 212 -49.62 -6.81 8.15
CA ASN A 212 -50.76 -7.52 8.73
C ASN A 212 -51.46 -8.45 7.72
N ARG A 213 -50.99 -8.52 6.47
CA ARG A 213 -51.51 -9.45 5.46
C ARG A 213 -50.82 -10.80 5.54
N ARG A 214 -51.47 -11.84 5.01
CA ARG A 214 -50.99 -13.24 5.03
C ARG A 214 -49.54 -13.43 4.53
N HIS A 215 -49.12 -12.67 3.53
CA HIS A 215 -47.77 -12.70 2.96
C HIS A 215 -47.00 -11.39 3.19
N GLY A 216 -47.39 -10.62 4.22
CA GLY A 216 -46.90 -9.26 4.45
C GLY A 216 -45.38 -9.16 4.58
N ASP A 217 -44.77 -10.11 5.29
CA ASP A 217 -43.31 -10.15 5.46
C ASP A 217 -42.59 -10.41 4.14
N THR A 218 -43.05 -11.38 3.35
CA THR A 218 -42.48 -11.69 2.02
C THR A 218 -42.57 -10.49 1.08
N VAL A 219 -43.72 -9.83 1.03
CA VAL A 219 -43.92 -8.63 0.20
C VAL A 219 -43.02 -7.49 0.66
N MET A 220 -42.91 -7.27 1.98
CA MET A 220 -42.04 -6.24 2.54
C MET A 220 -40.56 -6.50 2.19
N LEU A 221 -40.08 -7.74 2.35
CA LEU A 221 -38.70 -8.11 2.03
C LEU A 221 -38.41 -7.96 0.53
N LEU A 222 -39.33 -8.41 -0.33
CA LEU A 222 -39.23 -8.25 -1.78
C LEU A 222 -39.17 -6.78 -2.19
N TYR A 223 -40.08 -5.97 -1.64
CA TYR A 223 -40.10 -4.53 -1.88
C TYR A 223 -38.79 -3.89 -1.42
N THR A 224 -38.32 -4.23 -0.21
CA THR A 224 -37.08 -3.69 0.34
C THR A 224 -35.89 -4.02 -0.54
N HIS A 225 -35.75 -5.28 -0.96
CA HIS A 225 -34.66 -5.70 -1.83
C HIS A 225 -34.64 -4.91 -3.14
N ARG A 226 -35.77 -4.89 -3.86
CA ARG A 226 -35.89 -4.21 -5.17
C ARG A 226 -35.64 -2.71 -5.06
N ILE A 227 -36.23 -2.05 -4.06
CA ILE A 227 -36.11 -0.60 -3.88
C ILE A 227 -34.72 -0.18 -3.41
N CYS A 228 -34.10 -0.91 -2.48
CA CYS A 228 -32.73 -0.62 -2.08
C CYS A 228 -31.76 -0.79 -3.25
N TRP A 229 -31.91 -1.86 -4.04
CA TRP A 229 -31.08 -2.09 -5.23
C TRP A 229 -31.23 -0.94 -6.24
N LEU A 230 -32.47 -0.59 -6.61
CA LEU A 230 -32.74 0.48 -7.57
C LEU A 230 -32.23 1.83 -7.08
N TRP A 231 -32.45 2.14 -5.80
CA TRP A 231 -31.98 3.38 -5.20
C TRP A 231 -30.45 3.50 -5.23
N HIS A 232 -29.72 2.42 -4.97
CA HIS A 232 -28.26 2.39 -5.09
C HIS A 232 -27.78 2.54 -6.54
N ASP A 233 -28.46 1.97 -7.53
CA ASP A 233 -28.13 2.19 -8.96
C ASP A 233 -28.34 3.66 -9.35
N ASP A 234 -29.49 4.23 -8.98
CA ASP A 234 -29.80 5.63 -9.25
C ASP A 234 -28.87 6.61 -8.51
N LEU A 235 -28.35 6.22 -7.34
CA LEU A 235 -27.34 7.01 -6.63
C LEU A 235 -26.06 7.15 -7.44
N LYS A 236 -25.60 6.06 -8.08
CA LYS A 236 -24.42 6.09 -8.96
C LYS A 236 -24.63 6.98 -10.18
N ARG A 237 -25.87 7.09 -10.66
CA ARG A 237 -26.25 7.94 -11.81
C ARG A 237 -26.54 9.40 -11.42
N GLY A 238 -26.60 9.72 -10.13
CA GLY A 238 -26.99 11.04 -9.64
C GLY A 238 -28.49 11.33 -9.74
N THR A 239 -29.33 10.31 -9.96
CA THR A 239 -30.78 10.41 -10.17
C THR A 239 -31.60 9.83 -9.02
N ALA A 240 -30.96 9.46 -7.91
CA ALA A 240 -31.61 8.80 -6.78
C ALA A 240 -32.85 9.53 -6.26
N PHE A 241 -33.94 8.78 -6.19
CA PHE A 241 -35.16 9.22 -5.53
C PHE A 241 -35.01 9.20 -4.00
N ASN A 242 -35.96 9.82 -3.31
CA ASN A 242 -36.01 9.77 -1.85
C ASN A 242 -36.60 8.43 -1.40
N ILE A 243 -35.72 7.48 -1.04
CA ILE A 243 -36.11 6.14 -0.58
C ILE A 243 -37.07 6.14 0.62
N SER A 244 -37.10 7.20 1.45
CA SER A 244 -38.05 7.28 2.57
C SER A 244 -39.52 7.39 2.15
N LYS A 245 -39.81 7.72 0.88
CA LYS A 245 -41.18 7.78 0.36
C LYS A 245 -41.56 6.40 -0.19
N LEU A 246 -42.38 5.66 0.56
CA LEU A 246 -42.92 4.38 0.09
C LEU A 246 -43.87 4.59 -1.10
N ASN A 247 -43.89 3.61 -2.00
CA ASN A 247 -44.80 3.56 -3.13
C ASN A 247 -45.83 2.45 -2.87
N ASP A 248 -46.96 2.82 -2.27
CA ASP A 248 -48.01 1.88 -1.90
C ASP A 248 -48.60 1.16 -3.11
N SER A 249 -48.65 1.81 -4.27
CA SER A 249 -49.09 1.17 -5.51
C SER A 249 -48.17 0.00 -5.86
N LEU A 250 -46.86 0.20 -5.78
CA LEU A 250 -45.87 -0.84 -6.08
C LEU A 250 -45.85 -1.95 -5.03
N ILE A 251 -46.03 -1.61 -3.74
CA ILE A 251 -46.19 -2.61 -2.67
C ILE A 251 -47.41 -3.49 -2.94
N ASN A 252 -48.53 -2.91 -3.39
CA ASN A 252 -49.73 -3.67 -3.73
C ASN A 252 -49.51 -4.57 -4.97
N THR A 253 -48.81 -4.09 -5.99
CA THR A 253 -48.42 -4.92 -7.14
C THR A 253 -47.59 -6.14 -6.71
N PHE A 254 -46.61 -5.95 -5.83
CA PHE A 254 -45.82 -7.08 -5.31
C PHE A 254 -46.65 -8.02 -4.42
N ASN A 255 -47.64 -7.50 -3.70
CA ASN A 255 -48.57 -8.35 -2.96
C ASN A 255 -49.41 -9.24 -3.90
N GLU A 256 -49.84 -8.73 -5.04
CA GLU A 256 -50.52 -9.53 -6.07
C GLU A 256 -49.58 -10.57 -6.69
N GLU A 257 -48.35 -10.19 -7.03
CA GLU A 257 -47.32 -11.13 -7.53
C GLU A 257 -47.11 -12.30 -6.56
N VAL A 258 -46.97 -12.03 -5.26
CA VAL A 258 -46.73 -13.07 -4.24
C VAL A 258 -47.96 -13.93 -3.99
N ILE A 259 -49.17 -13.39 -4.09
CA ILE A 259 -50.41 -14.18 -3.93
C ILE A 259 -50.62 -15.15 -5.10
N ASN A 260 -50.14 -14.79 -6.29
CA ASN A 260 -50.32 -15.58 -7.51
C ASN A 260 -49.24 -16.66 -7.73
N GLN A 261 -48.29 -16.81 -6.80
CA GLN A 261 -47.26 -17.86 -6.80
C GLN A 261 -47.68 -19.07 -5.95
#